data_AF-A0A1V0PXP4-F1
#
_entry.id   AF-A0A1V0PXP4-F1
#
_cell.length_a   1.000
_cell.length_b   1.000
_cell.length_c   1.000
_cell.angle_alpha   90.00
_cell.angle_beta   90.00
_cell.angle_gamma   90.00
#
_symmetry.space_group_name_H-M   'P 1'
#
loop_
_entity.id
_entity.type
_entity.pdbx_description
1 polymer ?
#
loop_
_entity_poly.entity_id
_entity_poly.type
_entity_poly.pdbx_seq_one_letter_code
_entity_poly.pdbx_strand_id
1 'polypeptide(L)' 'MMAVNWQSVCTFLDVETQWRAAAGLAGLIWLGLDYAGVDVVLRRRGLPDSVFADLQVMETAALAALSEGAP' A
#
# COMPACT_ATOMS: atom_id res chain seq x y z
N MET A 1 17.44 10.19 15.25
CA MET A 1 16.56 10.82 14.23
C MET A 1 15.96 9.69 13.42
N MET A 2 14.63 9.55 13.38
CA MET A 2 14.00 8.54 12.52
C MET A 2 14.25 8.93 11.06
N ALA A 3 14.41 7.95 10.17
CA ALA A 3 14.63 8.20 8.75
C ALA A 3 13.50 9.07 8.16
N VAL A 4 13.83 9.90 7.16
CA VAL A 4 12.93 10.91 6.58
C VAL A 4 11.57 10.35 6.14
N ASN A 5 11.51 9.06 5.80
CA ASN A 5 10.32 8.36 5.31
C ASN A 5 9.77 7.30 6.29
N TRP A 6 10.24 7.26 7.54
CA TRP A 6 9.85 6.19 8.48
C TRP A 6 8.35 6.19 8.78
N GLN A 7 7.72 7.37 8.85
CA GLN A 7 6.28 7.48 9.05
C GLN A 7 5.49 6.85 7.89
N SER A 8 5.93 7.07 6.66
CA SER A 8 5.33 6.48 5.46
C SER A 8 5.52 4.96 5.44
N VAL A 9 6.70 4.46 5.83
CA VAL A 9 6.95 3.02 5.99
C VAL A 9 6.04 2.39 7.03
N CYS A 10 5.93 2.98 8.23
CA CYS A 10 5.01 2.48 9.25
C CYS A 10 3.57 2.47 8.74
N THR A 11 3.15 3.55 8.08
CA THR A 11 1.78 3.66 7.56
C THR A 11 1.51 2.60 6.48
N PHE A 12 2.48 2.30 5.62
CA PHE A 12 2.37 1.23 4.62
C PHE A 12 2.14 -0.14 5.27
N LEU A 13 2.82 -0.42 6.39
CA LEU A 13 2.60 -1.64 7.17
C LEU A 13 1.24 -1.62 7.88
N ASP A 14 0.80 -0.47 8.38
CA ASP A 14 -0.50 -0.34 9.05
C ASP A 14 -1.69 -0.61 8.12
N VAL A 15 -1.50 -0.48 6.80
CA VAL A 15 -2.51 -0.74 5.77
C VAL A 15 -2.31 -2.08 5.06
N GLU A 16 -1.48 -3.00 5.58
CA GLU A 16 -1.20 -4.30 4.96
C GLU A 16 -2.48 -5.12 4.68
N THR A 17 -3.50 -4.98 5.52
CA THR A 17 -4.78 -5.68 5.39
C THR A 17 -5.75 -5.02 4.39
N GLN A 18 -5.40 -3.86 3.85
CA GLN A 18 -6.23 -3.10 2.91
C GLN A 18 -5.90 -3.41 1.45
N TRP A 19 -5.00 -4.36 1.18
CA TRP A 19 -4.68 -4.78 -0.17
C TRP A 19 -5.82 -5.56 -0.82
N ARG A 20 -6.16 -5.19 -2.04
CA ARG A 20 -7.13 -5.89 -2.87
C ARG A 20 -6.41 -6.91 -3.73
N ALA A 21 -7.00 -8.10 -3.83
CA ALA A 21 -6.54 -9.14 -4.73
C ALA A 21 -7.73 -9.77 -5.46
N ALA A 22 -7.50 -10.20 -6.69
CA ALA A 22 -8.41 -11.04 -7.45
C ALA A 22 -7.81 -12.43 -7.62
N ALA A 23 -8.59 -13.47 -7.32
CA ALA A 23 -8.22 -14.83 -7.62
C ALA A 23 -8.79 -15.23 -9.00
N GLY A 24 -7.94 -15.79 -9.86
CA GLY A 24 -8.33 -16.29 -11.18
C GLY A 24 -7.65 -17.61 -11.51
N LEU A 25 -7.89 -18.12 -12.72
CA LEU A 25 -7.33 -19.39 -13.20
C LEU A 25 -5.80 -19.39 -13.26
N ALA A 26 -5.18 -18.22 -13.41
CA ALA A 26 -3.72 -18.03 -13.45
C ALA A 26 -3.11 -17.72 -12.07
N GLY A 27 -3.89 -17.77 -10.98
CA GLY A 27 -3.43 -17.50 -9.62
C GLY A 27 -4.01 -16.22 -9.02
N LEU A 28 -3.31 -15.69 -8.01
CA LEU A 28 -3.68 -14.46 -7.30
C LEU A 28 -3.05 -13.25 -7.98
N ILE A 29 -3.87 -12.25 -8.30
CA ILE A 29 -3.43 -10.97 -8.89
C ILE A 29 -3.67 -9.89 -7.85
N TRP A 30 -2.62 -9.20 -7.43
CA TRP A 30 -2.72 -8.03 -6.56
C TRP A 30 -3.15 -6.80 -7.38
N LEU A 31 -4.21 -6.13 -6.95
CA LEU A 31 -4.80 -4.99 -7.67
C LEU A 31 -4.35 -3.63 -7.10
N GLY A 32 -3.71 -3.64 -5.92
CA GLY A 32 -3.34 -2.45 -5.16
C GLY A 32 -4.14 -2.30 -3.87
N LEU A 33 -3.84 -1.24 -3.15
CA LEU A 33 -4.52 -0.81 -1.94
C LEU A 33 -5.98 -0.42 -2.24
N ASP A 34 -6.87 -0.67 -1.28
CA ASP A 34 -8.17 -0.01 -1.21
C ASP A 34 -8.00 1.38 -0.58
N TYR A 35 -8.08 2.41 -1.40
CA TYR A 35 -7.89 3.78 -0.93
C TYR A 35 -8.95 4.23 0.07
N ALA A 36 -10.16 3.64 0.06
CA ALA A 36 -11.17 3.94 1.07
C ALA A 36 -10.74 3.41 2.46
N GLY A 37 -10.24 2.18 2.54
CA GLY A 37 -9.65 1.61 3.76
C GLY A 37 -8.40 2.36 4.23
N VAL A 38 -7.51 2.74 3.31
CA VAL A 38 -6.32 3.56 3.60
C VAL A 38 -6.71 4.92 4.19
N ASP A 39 -7.69 5.61 3.61
CA ASP A 39 -8.19 6.90 4.11
C ASP A 39 -8.69 6.80 5.56
N VAL A 40 -9.34 5.70 5.95
CA VAL A 40 -9.73 5.47 7.34
C VAL A 40 -8.52 5.45 8.27
N VAL A 41 -7.43 4.78 7.87
CA VAL A 41 -6.19 4.72 8.67
C VAL A 41 -5.53 6.09 8.76
N LEU A 42 -5.40 6.80 7.63
CA LEU A 42 -4.79 8.14 7.58
C LEU A 42 -5.54 9.12 8.48
N ARG A 43 -6.88 9.17 8.38
CA ARG A 43 -7.71 10.04 9.22
C ARG A 43 -7.65 9.69 10.69
N ARG A 44 -7.69 8.41 11.05
CA ARG A 44 -7.60 7.96 12.45
C ARG A 44 -6.24 8.26 13.08
N ARG A 45 -5.18 8.37 12.27
CA ARG A 45 -3.83 8.67 12.72
C ARG A 45 -3.41 10.13 12.53
N GLY A 46 -4.28 10.97 11.96
CA GLY A 46 -4.00 12.39 11.70
C GLY A 46 -2.83 12.59 10.74
N LEU A 47 -2.68 11.71 9.75
CA LEU A 47 -1.58 11.74 8.80
C LEU A 47 -1.88 12.69 7.62
N PRO A 48 -0.89 13.42 7.12
CA PRO A 48 -1.07 14.35 6.00
C PRO A 48 -1.12 13.64 4.64
N ASP A 49 -1.65 14.34 3.63
CA ASP A 49 -1.72 13.86 2.23
C ASP A 49 -0.34 13.50 1.64
N SER A 50 0.75 14.07 2.15
CA SER A 50 2.10 13.67 1.73
C SER A 50 2.42 12.21 2.05
N VAL A 51 1.88 11.68 3.16
CA VAL A 51 2.02 10.25 3.48
C VAL A 51 1.24 9.42 2.47
N PHE A 52 0.04 9.86 2.07
CA PHE A 52 -0.71 9.17 1.01
C PHE A 52 0.07 9.15 -0.31
N ALA A 53 0.67 10.27 -0.71
CA ALA A 53 1.51 10.32 -1.90
C ALA A 53 2.69 9.33 -1.83
N ASP A 54 3.35 9.23 -0.67
CA ASP A 54 4.40 8.23 -0.45
C ASP A 54 3.88 6.79 -0.55
N LEU A 55 2.67 6.51 -0.02
CA LEU A 55 2.04 5.19 -0.13
C LEU A 55 1.81 4.79 -1.58
N GLN A 56 1.43 5.73 -2.47
CA GLN A 56 1.25 5.45 -3.90
C GLN A 56 2.57 5.05 -4.58
N VAL A 57 3.68 5.69 -4.19
CA VAL A 57 5.02 5.31 -4.66
C VAL A 57 5.39 3.90 -4.19
N MET A 58 5.15 3.61 -2.90
CA MET A 58 5.42 2.29 -2.32
C MET A 58 4.53 1.20 -2.92
N GLU A 59 3.25 1.49 -3.14
CA GLU A 59 2.28 0.61 -3.80
C GLU A 59 2.74 0.25 -5.22
N THR A 60 3.21 1.23 -5.99
CA THR A 60 3.73 1.00 -7.34
C THR A 60 4.92 0.02 -7.32
N ALA A 61 5.86 0.24 -6.40
CA ALA A 61 7.01 -0.65 -6.25
C ALA A 61 6.59 -2.07 -5.77
N ALA A 62 5.65 -2.14 -4.83
CA ALA A 62 5.13 -3.41 -4.33
C ALA A 62 4.37 -4.19 -5.41
N LEU A 63 3.54 -3.53 -6.23
CA LEU A 63 2.86 -4.16 -7.35
C LEU A 63 3.83 -4.73 -8.38
N ALA A 64 4.93 -4.02 -8.67
CA ALA A 64 5.98 -4.52 -9.55
C ALA A 64 6.64 -5.79 -8.99
N ALA A 65 6.97 -5.79 -7.69
CA ALA A 65 7.55 -6.95 -7.02
C ALA A 65 6.57 -8.15 -6.93
N LEU A 66 5.29 -7.89 -6.64
CA LEU A 66 4.25 -8.91 -6.54
C LEU A 66 3.87 -9.52 -7.89
N SER A 67 4.11 -8.78 -8.98
CA SER A 67 3.90 -9.25 -10.36
C SER A 67 5.15 -9.91 -10.95
N GLU A 68 6.27 -9.91 -10.23
CA GLU A 68 7.51 -10.51 -10.71
C GLU A 68 7.33 -12.03 -10.84
N GLY A 69 7.32 -12.53 -12.08
CA GLY A 69 7.08 -13.95 -12.38
C GLY A 69 5.62 -14.36 -12.55
N ALA A 70 4.68 -13.40 -12.57
CA ALA A 70 3.35 -13.67 -13.13
C ALA A 70 3.48 -14.08 -14.62
N PRO A 71 2.70 -15.07 -15.09
CA PRO A 71 2.81 -15.62 -16.44
C PRO A 71 2.50 -14.62 -17.56
#